data_AF-A0A7G9RUU0-F1
#
_entry.id   AF-A0A7G9RUU0-F1
#
_cell.length_a   1.000
_cell.length_b   1.000
_cell.length_c   1.000
_cell.angle_alpha   90.00
_cell.angle_beta   90.00
_cell.angle_gamma   90.00
#
_symmetry.space_group_name_H-M   'P 1'
#
loop_
_entity.id
_entity.type
_entity.pdbx_description
1 polymer ?
#
loop_
_entity_poly.entity_id
_entity_poly.type
_entity_poly.pdbx_seq_one_letter_code
_entity_poly.pdbx_strand_id
1 'polypeptide(L)'
;MAEAAAHPTGPHLVLVVLCIVLALTRGVSLLGDANASTGTAAPLHTPEQVYQMALEARTERDYPAMLALLREAGNAGDLRAQELLASTLLAGPALHGGAVAGDACEAAMWARRAAEQGSAVARHQLMMLNGPHNAGLGCAPTH
;
A
#
# COMPACT_ATOMS: atom_id res chain seq x y z
N MET A 1 -8.72 79.35 13.85
CA MET A 1 -7.52 79.45 12.99
C MET A 1 -7.01 78.03 12.78
N ALA A 2 -6.96 77.55 11.53
CA ALA A 2 -6.21 76.36 11.01
C ALA A 2 -6.55 74.98 11.66
N GLU A 3 -6.58 73.81 11.03
CA GLU A 3 -6.23 73.33 9.68
C GLU A 3 -6.72 71.86 9.54
N ALA A 4 -6.95 71.42 8.29
CA ALA A 4 -6.81 70.07 7.73
C ALA A 4 -7.64 68.89 8.32
N ALA A 5 -8.66 68.37 7.63
CA ALA A 5 -8.63 67.55 6.40
C ALA A 5 -8.15 66.09 6.61
N ALA A 6 -9.09 65.12 6.55
CA ALA A 6 -8.98 63.86 5.78
C ALA A 6 -10.16 62.91 6.08
N HIS A 7 -11.16 62.90 5.20
CA HIS A 7 -11.83 61.66 4.77
C HIS A 7 -11.04 61.12 3.55
N PRO A 8 -11.22 59.89 3.02
CA PRO A 8 -12.04 58.74 3.44
C PRO A 8 -11.36 57.34 3.20
N THR A 9 -12.14 56.25 3.35
CA THR A 9 -12.10 55.00 2.52
C THR A 9 -10.88 54.08 2.54
N GLY A 10 -11.15 52.77 2.43
CA GLY A 10 -10.26 51.93 1.62
C GLY A 10 -10.29 50.43 1.91
N PRO A 11 -9.68 49.90 2.98
CA PRO A 11 -9.47 48.46 3.05
C PRO A 11 -10.26 47.75 4.17
N HIS A 12 -10.43 48.35 5.35
CA HIS A 12 -10.86 47.57 6.53
C HIS A 12 -12.34 47.17 6.50
N LEU A 13 -13.23 48.07 6.08
CA LEU A 13 -14.67 47.76 6.00
C LEU A 13 -14.97 46.79 4.84
N VAL A 14 -14.26 46.92 3.71
CA VAL A 14 -14.35 45.97 2.58
C VAL A 14 -13.85 44.59 2.98
N LEU A 15 -12.75 44.52 3.74
CA LEU A 15 -12.16 43.25 4.18
C LEU A 15 -13.05 42.53 5.18
N VAL A 16 -13.70 43.25 6.11
CA VAL A 16 -14.67 42.67 7.04
C VAL A 16 -15.92 42.17 6.30
N VAL A 17 -16.46 42.94 5.36
CA VAL A 17 -17.62 42.51 4.56
C VAL A 17 -17.27 41.33 3.65
N LEU A 18 -16.09 41.32 3.02
CA LEU A 18 -15.60 40.19 2.23
C LEU A 18 -15.41 38.94 3.09
N CYS A 19 -14.88 39.06 4.31
CA CYS A 19 -14.74 37.94 5.25
C CYS A 19 -16.10 37.36 5.65
N ILE A 20 -17.11 38.21 5.89
CA ILE A 20 -18.45 37.74 6.25
C ILE A 20 -19.13 37.06 5.05
N VAL A 21 -19.01 37.62 3.84
CA VAL A 21 -19.55 37.00 2.61
C VAL A 21 -18.85 35.67 2.31
N LEU A 22 -17.51 35.59 2.45
CA LEU A 22 -16.75 34.34 2.28
C LEU A 22 -17.08 33.28 3.35
N ALA A 23 -17.42 33.70 4.57
CA ALA A 23 -17.86 32.80 5.63
C ALA A 23 -19.28 32.26 5.38
N LEU A 24 -20.17 33.08 4.81
CA LEU A 24 -21.55 32.68 4.49
C LEU A 24 -21.63 31.83 3.21
N THR A 25 -20.73 32.01 2.23
CA THR A 25 -20.66 31.17 1.02
C THR A 25 -20.07 29.77 1.26
N ARG A 26 -19.43 29.52 2.41
CA ARG A 26 -19.01 28.17 2.83
C ARG A 26 -20.15 27.36 3.49
N GLY A 27 -21.31 27.96 3.72
CA GLY A 27 -22.48 27.32 4.33
C GLY A 27 -23.45 26.63 3.35
N VAL A 28 -23.16 26.64 2.05
CA VAL A 28 -24.02 26.02 1.03
C VAL A 28 -23.18 25.06 0.20
N SER A 29 -23.13 23.80 0.62
CA SER A 29 -22.91 22.62 -0.23
C SER A 29 -23.00 21.36 0.64
N LEU A 30 -24.20 20.86 0.89
CA LEU A 30 -24.47 19.43 1.16
C LEU A 30 -26.00 19.18 1.21
N LEU A 31 -26.66 19.32 0.05
CA LEU A 31 -27.61 18.28 -0.35
C LEU A 31 -26.85 17.41 -1.35
N GLY A 32 -26.01 16.53 -0.81
CA GLY A 32 -25.52 15.37 -1.55
C GLY A 32 -26.45 14.22 -1.20
N ASP A 33 -27.13 13.70 -2.22
CA ASP A 33 -28.06 12.57 -2.14
C ASP A 33 -27.57 11.47 -1.20
N ALA A 34 -28.49 11.00 -0.36
CA ALA A 34 -28.37 9.74 0.35
C ALA A 34 -28.38 8.60 -0.69
N ASN A 35 -27.27 8.42 -1.39
CA ASN A 35 -27.04 7.22 -2.15
C ASN A 35 -26.79 6.12 -1.11
N ALA A 36 -27.75 5.19 -1.05
CA ALA A 36 -27.64 3.97 -0.29
C ALA A 36 -26.36 3.25 -0.71
N SER A 37 -25.28 3.45 0.04
CA SER A 37 -24.11 2.60 0.00
C SER A 37 -24.52 1.28 0.64
N THR A 38 -25.14 0.42 -0.17
CA THR A 38 -25.08 -1.02 0.03
C THR A 38 -23.62 -1.36 0.33
N GLY A 39 -23.40 -1.87 1.53
CA GLY A 39 -22.09 -2.18 2.08
C GLY A 39 -21.37 -3.21 1.24
N THR A 40 -20.72 -2.76 0.19
CA THR A 40 -19.45 -3.31 -0.25
C THR A 40 -18.44 -2.32 0.30
N ALA A 41 -18.06 -2.50 1.57
CA ALA A 41 -16.93 -1.76 2.10
C ALA A 41 -15.77 -2.05 1.16
N ALA A 42 -15.37 -1.04 0.37
CA ALA A 42 -14.13 -1.12 -0.38
C ALA A 42 -13.05 -1.57 0.61
N PRO A 43 -12.14 -2.49 0.21
CA PRO A 43 -11.12 -2.98 1.11
C PRO A 43 -10.45 -1.79 1.81
N LEU A 44 -10.42 -1.84 3.15
CA LEU A 44 -10.02 -0.71 4.00
C LEU A 44 -8.62 -0.19 3.65
N HIS A 45 -7.80 -1.05 3.04
CA HIS A 45 -6.46 -0.77 2.59
C HIS A 45 -6.28 -1.23 1.14
N THR A 46 -5.59 -0.43 0.33
CA THR A 46 -5.16 -0.85 -1.01
C THR A 46 -4.07 -1.93 -0.89
N PRO A 47 -3.87 -2.80 -1.90
CA PRO A 47 -2.76 -3.77 -1.92
C PRO A 47 -1.40 -3.14 -1.62
N GLU A 48 -1.17 -1.92 -2.13
CA GLU A 48 0.04 -1.15 -1.85
C GLU A 48 0.15 -0.76 -0.37
N GLN A 49 -0.92 -0.31 0.26
CA GLN A 49 -0.91 0.06 1.68
C GLN A 49 -0.64 -1.16 2.56
N VAL A 50 -1.27 -2.30 2.25
CA VAL A 50 -1.00 -3.57 2.95
C VAL A 50 0.46 -3.99 2.78
N TYR A 51 1.02 -3.81 1.58
CA TYR A 51 2.45 -4.04 1.35
C TYR A 51 3.34 -3.12 2.22
N GLN A 52 2.99 -1.83 2.37
CA GLN A 52 3.73 -0.93 3.25
C GLN A 52 3.67 -1.39 4.72
N MET A 53 2.50 -1.80 5.20
CA MET A 53 2.37 -2.37 6.55
C MET A 53 3.24 -3.63 6.73
N ALA A 54 3.36 -4.46 5.69
CA ALA A 54 4.26 -5.62 5.74
C ALA A 54 5.74 -5.20 5.90
N LEU A 55 6.15 -4.10 5.27
CA LEU A 55 7.49 -3.56 5.43
C LEU A 55 7.71 -3.01 6.85
N GLU A 56 6.70 -2.37 7.43
CA GLU A 56 6.71 -1.91 8.83
C GLU A 56 6.88 -3.10 9.78
N ALA A 57 6.06 -4.15 9.64
CA ALA A 57 6.17 -5.38 10.42
C ALA A 57 7.57 -6.02 10.31
N ARG A 58 8.18 -5.99 9.10
CA ARG A 58 9.56 -6.44 8.90
C ARG A 58 10.56 -5.62 9.70
N THR A 59 10.41 -4.30 9.76
CA THR A 59 11.30 -3.42 10.56
C THR A 59 11.16 -3.67 12.05
N GLU A 60 9.96 -4.01 12.50
CA GLU A 60 9.69 -4.41 13.89
C GLU A 60 10.15 -5.85 14.20
N ARG A 61 10.57 -6.60 13.16
CA ARG A 61 10.90 -8.03 13.21
C ARG A 61 9.71 -8.92 13.57
N ASP A 62 8.49 -8.43 13.36
CA ASP A 62 7.28 -9.24 13.37
C ASP A 62 7.13 -9.96 12.03
N TYR A 63 7.93 -11.01 11.85
CA TYR A 63 7.91 -11.82 10.63
C TYR A 63 6.58 -12.56 10.39
N PRO A 64 5.88 -13.08 11.41
CA PRO A 64 4.54 -13.63 11.23
C PRO A 64 3.55 -12.61 10.64
N ALA A 65 3.48 -11.40 11.19
CA ALA A 65 2.62 -10.34 10.65
C ALA A 65 3.05 -9.93 9.25
N MET A 66 4.35 -9.74 9.01
CA MET A 66 4.90 -9.46 7.68
C MET A 66 4.45 -10.51 6.66
N LEU A 67 4.62 -11.81 6.95
CA LEU A 67 4.24 -12.88 6.02
C LEU A 67 2.72 -12.93 5.76
N ALA A 68 1.89 -12.63 6.76
CA ALA A 68 0.44 -12.54 6.58
C ALA A 68 0.05 -11.39 5.65
N LEU A 69 0.59 -10.19 5.90
CA LEU A 69 0.34 -8.99 5.11
C LEU A 69 0.86 -9.13 3.67
N LEU A 70 2.01 -9.79 3.48
CA LEU A 70 2.52 -10.07 2.13
C LEU A 70 1.61 -11.02 1.35
N ARG A 71 1.03 -12.04 2.00
CA ARG A 71 0.06 -12.94 1.35
C ARG A 71 -1.20 -12.18 0.97
N GLU A 72 -1.68 -11.30 1.84
CA GLU A 72 -2.86 -10.46 1.58
C GLU A 72 -2.63 -9.53 0.38
N ALA A 73 -1.57 -8.72 0.42
CA ALA A 73 -1.22 -7.82 -0.69
C ALA A 73 -0.92 -8.59 -1.99
N GLY A 74 -0.22 -9.73 -1.89
CA GLY A 74 0.11 -10.57 -3.04
C GLY A 74 -1.12 -11.22 -3.67
N ASN A 75 -2.10 -11.66 -2.86
CA ASN A 75 -3.38 -12.17 -3.35
C ASN A 75 -4.21 -11.07 -4.04
N ALA A 76 -4.08 -9.82 -3.58
CA ALA A 76 -4.68 -8.66 -4.24
C ALA A 76 -3.89 -8.19 -5.48
N GLY A 77 -2.82 -8.90 -5.87
CA GLY A 77 -2.06 -8.64 -7.09
C GLY A 77 -0.88 -7.68 -6.94
N ASP A 78 -0.48 -7.31 -5.72
CA ASP A 78 0.70 -6.46 -5.55
C ASP A 78 1.99 -7.22 -5.95
N LEU A 79 2.60 -6.78 -7.06
CA LEU A 79 3.83 -7.39 -7.60
C LEU A 79 4.96 -7.45 -6.56
N ARG A 80 5.14 -6.38 -5.79
CA ARG A 80 6.23 -6.25 -4.82
C ARG A 80 6.01 -7.19 -3.64
N ALA A 81 4.76 -7.37 -3.23
CA ALA A 81 4.41 -8.32 -2.18
C ALA A 81 4.70 -9.76 -2.61
N GLN A 82 4.35 -10.14 -3.84
CA GLN A 82 4.62 -11.48 -4.37
C GLN A 82 6.14 -11.75 -4.49
N GLU A 83 6.90 -10.78 -5.01
CA GLU A 83 8.36 -10.86 -5.10
C GLU A 83 9.02 -10.99 -3.72
N LEU A 84 8.59 -10.15 -2.76
CA LEU A 84 9.14 -10.14 -1.42
C LEU A 84 8.79 -11.42 -0.68
N LEU A 85 7.55 -11.91 -0.80
CA LEU A 85 7.13 -13.16 -0.17
C LEU A 85 7.92 -14.35 -0.69
N ALA A 86 8.09 -14.47 -2.02
CA ALA A 86 8.92 -15.51 -2.62
C ALA A 86 10.36 -15.45 -2.13
N SER A 87 10.98 -14.25 -2.09
CA SER A 87 12.34 -14.10 -1.58
C SER A 87 12.47 -14.43 -0.10
N THR A 88 11.45 -14.10 0.70
CA THR A 88 11.42 -14.34 2.14
C THR A 88 11.27 -15.82 2.45
N LEU A 89 10.43 -16.54 1.71
CA LEU A 89 10.26 -17.98 1.87
C LEU A 89 11.48 -18.77 1.35
N LEU A 90 12.26 -18.18 0.45
CA LEU A 90 13.51 -18.75 -0.05
C LEU A 90 14.70 -18.53 0.90
N ALA A 91 14.93 -17.28 1.29
CA ALA A 91 16.12 -16.86 2.01
C ALA A 91 15.88 -16.69 3.52
N GLY A 92 14.62 -16.73 3.97
CA GLY A 92 14.20 -16.48 5.34
C GLY A 92 14.94 -17.31 6.38
N PRO A 93 15.07 -18.64 6.23
CA PRO A 93 15.82 -19.45 7.17
C PRO A 93 17.28 -19.03 7.34
N ALA A 94 17.92 -18.56 6.26
CA ALA A 94 19.31 -18.13 6.28
C ALA A 94 19.47 -16.70 6.84
N LEU A 95 18.50 -15.82 6.61
CA LEU A 95 18.56 -14.41 7.01
C LEU A 95 17.98 -14.14 8.40
N HIS A 96 16.96 -14.91 8.80
CA HIS A 96 16.16 -14.69 10.00
C HIS A 96 16.14 -15.91 10.93
N GLY A 97 16.87 -16.98 10.59
CA GLY A 97 16.92 -18.21 11.38
C GLY A 97 15.53 -18.86 11.50
N GLY A 98 15.21 -19.35 12.70
CA GLY A 98 13.90 -19.98 12.96
C GLY A 98 12.70 -19.02 12.98
N ALA A 99 12.91 -17.70 12.86
CA ALA A 99 11.82 -16.73 12.86
C ALA A 99 11.04 -16.70 11.53
N VAL A 100 11.67 -17.18 10.44
CA VAL A 100 11.03 -17.36 9.14
C VAL A 100 11.32 -18.77 8.65
N ALA A 101 10.27 -19.60 8.65
CA ALA A 101 10.34 -20.91 8.00
C ALA A 101 10.37 -20.72 6.48
N GLY A 102 11.24 -21.46 5.81
CA GLY A 102 11.30 -21.48 4.36
C GLY A 102 10.26 -22.44 3.81
N ASP A 103 9.66 -22.06 2.69
CA ASP A 103 8.77 -22.91 1.92
C ASP A 103 9.01 -22.64 0.43
N ALA A 104 9.81 -23.49 -0.18
CA ALA A 104 10.18 -23.35 -1.58
C ALA A 104 9.02 -23.64 -2.54
N CYS A 105 8.03 -24.45 -2.15
CA CYS A 105 6.84 -24.68 -2.99
C CYS A 105 5.96 -23.44 -3.00
N GLU A 106 5.71 -22.85 -1.84
CA GLU A 106 4.96 -21.60 -1.73
C GLU A 106 5.73 -20.45 -2.42
N ALA A 107 7.05 -20.36 -2.22
CA ALA A 107 7.88 -19.38 -2.91
C ALA A 107 7.79 -19.49 -4.43
N ALA A 108 7.79 -20.71 -4.98
CA ALA A 108 7.65 -20.94 -6.42
C ALA A 108 6.29 -20.52 -6.96
N MET A 109 5.22 -20.70 -6.17
CA MET A 109 3.89 -20.23 -6.52
C MET A 109 3.84 -18.70 -6.60
N TRP A 110 4.37 -17.99 -5.61
CA TRP A 110 4.42 -16.53 -5.61
C TRP A 110 5.34 -15.97 -6.70
N ALA A 111 6.50 -16.58 -6.91
CA ALA A 111 7.42 -16.18 -7.97
C ALA A 111 6.83 -16.41 -9.38
N ARG A 112 6.01 -17.45 -9.60
CA ARG A 112 5.27 -17.61 -10.86
C ARG A 112 4.29 -16.47 -11.09
N ARG A 113 3.45 -16.15 -10.10
CA ARG A 113 2.48 -15.05 -10.19
C ARG A 113 3.15 -13.70 -10.48
N ALA A 114 4.31 -13.44 -9.87
CA ALA A 114 5.06 -12.22 -10.13
C ALA A 114 5.75 -12.24 -11.51
N ALA A 115 6.24 -13.39 -11.96
CA ALA A 115 6.83 -13.55 -13.29
C ALA A 115 5.79 -13.39 -14.42
N GLU A 116 4.56 -13.85 -14.21
CA GLU A 116 3.42 -13.67 -15.12
C GLU A 116 3.05 -12.19 -15.31
N GLN A 117 3.30 -11.36 -14.28
CA GLN A 117 3.18 -9.90 -14.35
C GLN A 117 4.41 -9.22 -14.97
N GLY A 118 5.41 -9.99 -15.42
CA GLY A 118 6.60 -9.48 -16.10
C GLY A 118 7.81 -9.22 -15.19
N SER A 119 7.78 -9.64 -13.93
CA SER A 119 8.92 -9.44 -13.02
C SER A 119 10.18 -10.20 -13.47
N ALA A 120 11.26 -9.45 -13.70
CA ALA A 120 12.59 -10.03 -13.90
C ALA A 120 13.15 -10.65 -12.61
N VAL A 121 12.83 -10.06 -11.46
CA VAL A 121 13.25 -10.56 -10.14
C VAL A 121 12.63 -11.93 -9.89
N ALA A 122 11.34 -12.08 -10.14
CA ALA A 122 10.62 -13.33 -9.93
C ALA A 122 11.07 -14.43 -10.90
N ARG A 123 11.39 -14.09 -12.16
CA ARG A 123 12.03 -15.04 -13.08
C ARG A 123 13.37 -15.55 -12.56
N HIS A 124 14.17 -14.68 -11.94
CA HIS A 124 15.42 -15.10 -11.29
C HIS A 124 15.15 -15.98 -10.07
N GLN A 125 14.17 -15.64 -9.22
CA GLN A 125 13.75 -16.46 -8.09
C GLN A 125 13.31 -17.87 -8.54
N LEU A 126 12.56 -17.99 -9.64
CA LEU A 126 12.19 -19.28 -10.22
C LEU A 126 13.40 -20.08 -10.71
N MET A 127 14.39 -19.41 -11.31
CA MET A 127 15.64 -20.08 -11.70
C MET A 127 16.37 -20.66 -10.47
N MET A 128 16.41 -19.91 -9.35
CA MET A 128 16.99 -20.39 -8.09
C MET A 128 16.20 -21.57 -7.50
N LEU A 129 14.87 -21.53 -7.59
CA LEU A 129 13.97 -22.59 -7.14
C LEU A 129 14.04 -23.86 -7.99
N ASN A 130 14.29 -23.73 -9.29
CA ASN A 130 14.44 -24.86 -10.20
C ASN A 130 15.89 -25.39 -10.23
N GLY A 131 16.80 -24.71 -9.54
CA GLY A 131 18.20 -25.10 -9.45
C GLY A 131 18.40 -26.42 -8.69
N PRO A 132 19.59 -27.04 -8.82
CA PRO A 132 19.87 -28.37 -8.28
C PRO A 132 19.68 -28.50 -6.76
N HIS A 133 19.85 -27.40 -6.01
CA HIS A 133 19.64 -27.37 -4.56
C HIS A 133 18.17 -27.58 -4.15
N ASN A 134 17.23 -27.31 -5.06
CA ASN A 134 15.79 -27.30 -4.81
C ASN A 134 15.02 -28.34 -5.67
N ALA A 135 15.73 -29.05 -6.56
CA ALA A 135 15.16 -29.99 -7.54
C ALA A 135 14.43 -31.20 -6.91
N GLY A 136 14.68 -31.50 -5.63
CA GLY A 136 14.04 -32.61 -4.91
C GLY A 136 12.71 -32.27 -4.22
N LEU A 137 12.26 -31.02 -4.27
CA LEU A 137 11.16 -30.54 -3.42
C LEU A 137 9.76 -30.89 -3.93
N GLY A 138 9.62 -31.51 -5.11
CA GLY A 138 8.33 -32.02 -5.59
C GLY A 138 7.26 -30.95 -5.88
N CYS A 139 7.66 -29.68 -5.92
CA CYS A 139 6.77 -28.54 -6.19
C CYS A 139 6.45 -28.46 -7.70
N ALA A 140 5.68 -29.41 -8.22
CA ALA A 140 5.37 -29.45 -9.64
C ALA A 140 4.65 -28.15 -10.08
N PRO A 141 5.02 -27.58 -11.24
CA PRO A 141 4.29 -26.45 -11.80
C PRO A 141 2.90 -26.93 -12.19
N THR A 142 1.85 -26.35 -11.61
CA THR A 142 0.51 -26.45 -12.17
C THR A 142 0.51 -25.64 -13.45
N HIS A 143 0.51 -26.33 -14.58
CA HIS A 143 0.38 -25.76 -15.94
C HIS A 143 -0.95 -25.02 -16.13
#